data_AF-A0A6P5AX94-F1
#
_entry.id   AF-A0A6P5AX94-F1
#
_cell.length_a   1.000
_cell.length_b   1.000
_cell.length_c   1.000
_cell.angle_alpha   90.00
_cell.angle_beta   90.00
_cell.angle_gamma   90.00
#
_symmetry.space_group_name_H-M   'P 1'
#
loop_
_entity.id
_entity.type
_entity.pdbx_description
1 polymer ?
#
loop_
_entity_poly.entity_id
_entity_poly.type
_entity_poly.pdbx_seq_one_letter_code
_entity_poly.pdbx_strand_id
1 'polypeptide(L)'
;MGITWQDRISNVEVLRRAGMPAMEAMITRSQLRWTGHVIRMSEERLPRDLLYSELREGSRPRGRPRLRYKDTLKRRLGLAGISHQQLETLAIDRAGWRAVVRKSAEAVHREWEHREDKRASRRHAATATKQAS
;
A
#
# COMPACT_ATOMS: atom_id res chain seq x y z
N MET A 1 21.73 -15.78 4.33
CA MET A 1 21.66 -15.10 3.02
C MET A 1 23.01 -14.73 2.44
N GLY A 2 24.10 -14.57 3.24
CA GLY A 2 25.45 -14.42 2.70
C GLY A 2 25.67 -13.19 1.81
N ILE A 3 24.82 -12.16 1.96
CA ILE A 3 24.90 -10.94 1.17
C ILE A 3 25.85 -9.96 1.85
N THR A 4 26.91 -9.59 1.13
CA THR A 4 27.88 -8.57 1.53
C THR A 4 27.67 -7.28 0.73
N TRP A 5 28.24 -6.17 1.19
CA TRP A 5 28.23 -4.91 0.45
C TRP A 5 28.94 -5.01 -0.91
N GLN A 6 29.86 -5.97 -1.07
CA GLN A 6 30.61 -6.18 -2.32
C GLN A 6 29.74 -6.80 -3.41
N ASP A 7 28.67 -7.52 -3.05
CA ASP A 7 27.80 -8.21 -4.01
C ASP A 7 26.96 -7.25 -4.85
N ARG A 8 26.84 -5.97 -4.42
CA ARG A 8 26.07 -4.90 -5.09
C ARG A 8 24.64 -5.33 -5.49
N ILE A 9 24.02 -6.18 -4.68
CA ILE A 9 22.65 -6.68 -4.91
C ILE A 9 21.64 -5.57 -4.61
N SER A 10 20.64 -5.41 -5.48
CA SER A 10 19.59 -4.40 -5.28
C SER A 10 18.63 -4.77 -4.16
N ASN A 11 18.03 -3.79 -3.49
CA ASN A 11 17.00 -4.02 -2.46
C ASN A 11 15.81 -4.85 -2.98
N VAL A 12 15.45 -4.72 -4.26
CA VAL A 12 14.41 -5.52 -4.92
C VAL A 12 14.75 -7.01 -4.84
N GLU A 13 16.00 -7.35 -5.17
CA GLU A 13 16.50 -8.72 -5.16
C GLU A 13 16.63 -9.28 -3.75
N VAL A 14 17.04 -8.44 -2.78
CA VAL A 14 17.05 -8.82 -1.36
C VAL A 14 15.63 -9.21 -0.90
N LEU A 15 14.61 -8.41 -1.23
CA LEU A 15 13.23 -8.71 -0.87
C LEU A 15 12.73 -10.02 -1.51
N ARG A 16 13.05 -10.25 -2.79
CA ARG A 16 12.72 -11.50 -3.50
C ARG A 16 13.35 -12.72 -2.84
N ARG A 17 14.66 -12.69 -2.57
CA ARG A 17 15.38 -13.79 -1.90
C ARG A 17 14.87 -14.06 -0.49
N ALA A 18 14.42 -13.02 0.20
CA ALA A 18 13.85 -13.13 1.53
C ALA A 18 12.40 -13.68 1.53
N GLY A 19 11.77 -13.83 0.36
CA GLY A 19 10.33 -14.13 0.27
C GLY A 19 9.46 -13.03 0.88
N MET A 20 9.97 -11.79 0.93
CA MET A 20 9.31 -10.67 1.56
C MET A 20 8.46 -9.90 0.54
N PRO A 21 7.21 -9.56 0.88
CA PRO A 21 6.40 -8.72 0.01
C PRO A 21 7.00 -7.31 -0.09
N ALA A 22 6.62 -6.60 -1.14
CA ALA A 22 6.98 -5.19 -1.30
C ALA A 22 6.55 -4.36 -0.08
N MET A 23 7.35 -3.35 0.30
CA MET A 23 6.99 -2.46 1.41
C MET A 23 5.61 -1.81 1.22
N GLU A 24 5.25 -1.45 -0.01
CA GLU A 24 3.93 -0.90 -0.32
C GLU A 24 2.79 -1.88 0.00
N ALA A 25 2.99 -3.18 -0.22
CA ALA A 25 2.03 -4.22 0.11
C ALA A 25 1.93 -4.43 1.63
N MET A 26 3.06 -4.41 2.35
CA MET A 26 3.08 -4.49 3.81
C MET A 26 2.32 -3.33 4.45
N ILE A 27 2.56 -2.10 4.00
CA ILE A 27 1.87 -0.90 4.47
C ILE A 27 0.37 -1.01 4.17
N THR A 28 0.00 -1.43 2.95
CA THR A 28 -1.40 -1.62 2.55
C THR A 28 -2.11 -2.61 3.47
N ARG A 29 -1.48 -3.76 3.74
CA ARG A 29 -2.02 -4.78 4.65
C ARG A 29 -2.24 -4.22 6.05
N SER A 30 -1.26 -3.51 6.61
CA SER A 30 -1.36 -2.93 7.96
C SER A 30 -2.47 -1.88 8.05
N GLN A 31 -2.55 -0.98 7.06
CA GLN A 31 -3.58 0.06 7.01
C GLN A 31 -4.99 -0.54 6.95
N LEU A 32 -5.23 -1.50 6.06
CA LEU A 32 -6.55 -2.14 5.92
C LEU A 32 -6.91 -2.97 7.17
N ARG A 33 -5.96 -3.67 7.79
CA ARG A 33 -6.21 -4.38 9.05
C ARG A 33 -6.65 -3.43 10.15
N TRP A 34 -5.95 -2.30 10.31
CA TRP A 34 -6.29 -1.29 11.29
C TRP A 34 -7.66 -0.67 11.00
N THR A 35 -7.95 -0.32 9.74
CA THR A 35 -9.25 0.24 9.35
C THR A 35 -10.41 -0.69 9.71
N GLY A 36 -10.33 -1.97 9.35
CA GLY A 36 -11.40 -2.89 9.73
C GLY A 36 -11.53 -3.06 11.24
N HIS A 37 -10.42 -2.99 11.97
CA HIS A 37 -10.47 -3.01 13.44
C HIS A 37 -11.20 -1.78 14.00
N VAL A 38 -10.88 -0.58 13.50
CA VAL A 38 -11.52 0.68 13.91
C VAL A 38 -13.00 0.70 13.59
N ILE A 39 -13.40 0.24 12.39
CA ILE A 39 -14.82 0.19 11.99
C ILE A 39 -15.64 -0.70 12.94
N ARG A 40 -15.04 -1.79 13.44
CA ARG A 40 -15.70 -2.71 14.39
C ARG A 40 -15.64 -2.23 15.85
N MET A 41 -14.99 -1.12 16.16
CA MET A 41 -15.06 -0.52 17.50
C MET A 41 -16.43 0.14 17.73
N SER A 42 -16.81 0.39 18.99
CA SER A 42 -17.97 1.24 19.27
C SER A 42 -17.76 2.67 18.75
N GLU A 43 -18.85 3.34 18.37
CA GLU A 43 -18.82 4.70 17.81
C GLU A 43 -18.28 5.73 18.79
N GLU A 44 -18.51 5.52 20.09
CA GLU A 44 -18.00 6.34 21.18
C GLU A 44 -16.47 6.33 21.30
N ARG A 45 -15.77 5.40 20.63
CA ARG A 45 -14.31 5.36 20.71
C ARG A 45 -13.67 6.40 19.81
N LEU A 46 -12.76 7.17 20.39
CA LEU A 46 -11.97 8.20 19.69
C LEU A 46 -11.38 7.76 18.34
N PRO A 47 -10.80 6.55 18.16
CA PRO A 47 -10.27 6.15 16.85
C PRO A 47 -11.34 6.01 15.77
N ARG A 48 -12.56 5.56 16.14
CA ARG A 48 -13.68 5.45 15.20
C ARG A 48 -14.20 6.84 14.87
N ASP A 49 -14.47 7.65 15.89
CA ASP A 49 -14.90 9.04 15.70
C ASP A 49 -13.91 9.84 14.82
N LEU A 50 -12.61 9.77 15.12
CA LEU A 50 -11.56 10.45 14.34
C LEU A 50 -11.44 9.96 12.88
N LEU A 51 -11.75 8.69 12.61
CA LEU A 51 -11.70 8.15 11.24
C LEU A 51 -12.76 8.81 10.35
N TYR A 52 -13.93 9.11 10.92
CA TYR A 52 -15.08 9.68 10.22
C TYR A 52 -15.20 11.21 10.36
N SER A 53 -14.49 11.81 11.31
CA SER A 53 -14.58 13.24 11.57
C SER A 53 -13.93 14.09 10.46
N GLU A 54 -14.43 15.32 10.36
CA GLU A 54 -13.84 16.39 9.56
C GLU A 54 -13.62 17.60 10.45
N LEU A 55 -12.56 18.37 10.15
CA LEU A 55 -12.31 19.61 10.88
C LEU A 55 -13.41 20.61 10.56
N ARG A 56 -14.05 21.16 11.61
CA ARG A 56 -15.09 22.20 11.46
C ARG A 56 -14.51 23.51 10.91
N GLU A 57 -13.27 23.82 11.29
CA GLU A 57 -12.58 25.04 10.92
C GLU A 57 -11.17 24.74 10.39
N GLY A 58 -10.67 25.63 9.54
CA GLY A 58 -9.36 25.50 8.89
C GLY A 58 -9.47 25.00 7.45
N SER A 59 -8.83 25.73 6.54
CA SER A 59 -8.72 25.34 5.13
C SER A 59 -7.34 24.73 4.86
N ARG A 60 -7.26 23.85 3.86
CA ARG A 60 -5.98 23.29 3.43
C ARG A 60 -5.24 24.29 2.55
N PRO A 61 -3.91 24.43 2.71
CA PRO A 61 -3.13 25.29 1.83
C PRO A 61 -3.25 24.84 0.38
N ARG A 62 -3.21 25.79 -0.56
CA ARG A 62 -3.16 25.49 -1.99
C ARG A 62 -1.83 24.81 -2.35
N GLY A 63 -1.85 23.96 -3.38
CA GLY A 63 -0.67 23.24 -3.86
C GLY A 63 -0.68 21.76 -3.47
N ARG A 64 0.39 21.27 -2.80
CA ARG A 64 0.55 19.86 -2.41
C ARG A 64 0.48 19.68 -0.89
N PRO A 65 -0.71 19.74 -0.26
CA PRO A 65 -0.89 19.36 1.14
C PRO A 65 -0.39 17.95 1.43
N ARG A 66 0.05 17.72 2.67
CA ARG A 66 0.30 16.37 3.17
C ARG A 66 -0.97 15.53 3.12
N LEU A 67 -0.84 14.30 2.64
CA LEU A 67 -1.94 13.34 2.59
C LEU A 67 -2.38 12.98 4.01
N ARG A 68 -3.70 13.02 4.28
CA ARG A 68 -4.25 12.43 5.51
C ARG A 68 -4.16 10.92 5.43
N TYR A 69 -4.24 10.29 6.61
CA TYR A 69 -4.47 8.85 6.69
C TYR A 69 -5.66 8.41 5.83
N LYS A 70 -6.82 9.08 5.94
CA LYS A 70 -8.01 8.77 5.14
C LYS A 70 -7.80 8.91 3.62
N ASP A 71 -6.97 9.87 3.19
CA ASP A 71 -6.62 10.05 1.78
C ASP A 71 -5.78 8.86 1.27
N THR A 72 -4.83 8.37 2.09
CA THR A 72 -4.04 7.17 1.76
C THR A 72 -4.89 5.91 1.76
N LEU A 73 -5.81 5.76 2.72
CA LEU A 73 -6.73 4.65 2.82
C LEU A 73 -7.64 4.55 1.59
N LYS A 74 -8.26 5.67 1.17
CA LYS A 74 -9.08 5.74 -0.05
C LYS A 74 -8.34 5.23 -1.28
N ARG A 75 -7.06 5.61 -1.43
CA ARG A 75 -6.20 5.10 -2.52
C ARG A 75 -6.01 3.59 -2.45
N ARG A 76 -5.76 3.04 -1.26
CA ARG A 76 -5.60 1.59 -1.06
C ARG A 76 -6.89 0.82 -1.32
N LEU A 77 -8.03 1.35 -0.90
CA LEU A 77 -9.35 0.78 -1.18
C LEU A 77 -9.66 0.78 -2.68
N GLY A 78 -9.29 1.85 -3.40
CA GLY A 78 -9.39 1.89 -4.86
C GLY A 78 -8.61 0.77 -5.55
N LEU A 79 -7.38 0.49 -5.10
CA LEU A 79 -6.57 -0.63 -5.61
C LEU A 79 -7.20 -2.00 -5.30
N ALA A 80 -8.02 -2.08 -4.24
CA ALA A 80 -8.77 -3.28 -3.88
C ALA A 80 -10.08 -3.44 -4.66
N GLY A 81 -10.50 -2.43 -5.44
CA GLY A 81 -11.82 -2.38 -6.07
C GLY A 81 -12.97 -2.17 -5.07
N ILE A 82 -12.70 -1.57 -3.92
CA ILE A 82 -13.69 -1.38 -2.85
C ILE A 82 -14.11 0.09 -2.81
N SER A 83 -15.41 0.33 -2.96
CA SER A 83 -15.97 1.66 -2.77
C SER A 83 -16.08 1.99 -1.28
N HIS A 84 -16.12 3.29 -0.94
CA HIS A 84 -16.33 3.71 0.44
C HIS A 84 -17.66 3.21 1.02
N GLN A 85 -18.70 3.06 0.18
CA GLN A 85 -20.01 2.56 0.59
C GLN A 85 -20.00 1.08 0.98
N GLN A 86 -19.13 0.28 0.35
CA GLN A 86 -18.99 -1.15 0.65
C GLN A 86 -18.08 -1.42 1.85
N LEU A 87 -17.28 -0.41 2.25
CA LEU A 87 -16.23 -0.55 3.25
C LEU A 87 -16.76 -1.06 4.60
N GLU A 88 -17.83 -0.46 5.11
CA GLU A 88 -18.35 -0.79 6.45
C GLU A 88 -18.94 -2.19 6.48
N THR A 89 -19.80 -2.49 5.50
CA THR A 89 -20.40 -3.82 5.34
C THR A 89 -19.34 -4.92 5.23
N LEU A 90 -18.31 -4.70 4.41
CA LEU A 90 -17.21 -5.66 4.26
C LEU A 90 -16.31 -5.74 5.50
N ALA A 91 -16.15 -4.65 6.24
CA ALA A 91 -15.32 -4.63 7.44
C ALA A 91 -16.01 -5.26 8.65
N ILE A 92 -17.34 -5.27 8.72
CA ILE A 92 -18.11 -5.96 9.76
C ILE A 92 -17.88 -7.47 9.65
N ASP A 93 -17.95 -8.03 8.45
CA ASP A 93 -17.57 -9.43 8.20
C ASP A 93 -16.05 -9.61 8.35
N ARG A 94 -15.62 -10.23 9.47
CA ARG A 94 -14.20 -10.49 9.73
C ARG A 94 -13.56 -11.41 8.70
N ALA A 95 -14.28 -12.40 8.18
CA ALA A 95 -13.73 -13.37 7.24
C ALA A 95 -13.56 -12.72 5.86
N GLY A 96 -14.61 -12.08 5.35
CA GLY A 96 -14.58 -11.28 4.14
C GLY A 96 -13.52 -10.18 4.19
N TRP A 97 -13.42 -9.45 5.32
CA TRP A 97 -12.40 -8.43 5.49
C TRP A 97 -10.97 -8.99 5.41
N ARG A 98 -10.70 -10.15 6.00
CA ARG A 98 -9.37 -10.79 5.91
C ARG A 98 -9.05 -11.20 4.47
N ALA A 99 -10.03 -11.69 3.72
CA ALA A 99 -9.86 -12.03 2.31
C ALA A 99 -9.56 -10.79 1.45
N VAL A 100 -10.30 -9.70 1.69
CA VAL A 100 -10.06 -8.38 1.07
C VAL A 100 -8.64 -7.91 1.33
N VAL A 101 -8.23 -7.83 2.61
CA VAL A 101 -6.90 -7.36 3.02
C VAL A 101 -5.80 -8.14 2.30
N ARG A 102 -5.94 -9.46 2.23
CA ARG A 102 -4.98 -10.34 1.55
C ARG A 102 -4.93 -10.04 0.05
N LYS A 103 -6.08 -10.06 -0.62
CA LYS A 103 -6.20 -9.79 -2.07
C LYS A 103 -5.64 -8.43 -2.44
N SER A 104 -5.90 -7.39 -1.64
CA SER A 104 -5.38 -6.05 -1.86
C SER A 104 -3.86 -6.00 -1.73
N ALA A 105 -3.29 -6.62 -0.69
CA ALA A 105 -1.85 -6.65 -0.50
C ALA A 105 -1.14 -7.40 -1.63
N GLU A 106 -1.69 -8.53 -2.07
CA GLU A 106 -1.20 -9.30 -3.22
C GLU A 106 -1.28 -8.50 -4.53
N ALA A 107 -2.38 -7.77 -4.76
CA ALA A 107 -2.51 -6.90 -5.93
C ALA A 107 -1.45 -5.79 -5.93
N VAL A 108 -1.21 -5.15 -4.78
CA VAL A 108 -0.17 -4.13 -4.65
C VAL A 108 1.22 -4.72 -4.87
N HIS A 109 1.48 -5.93 -4.36
CA HIS A 109 2.76 -6.59 -4.57
C HIS A 109 3.00 -6.92 -6.05
N ARG A 110 2.02 -7.50 -6.74
CA ARG A 110 2.12 -7.83 -8.17
C ARG A 110 2.35 -6.60 -9.04
N GLU A 111 1.64 -5.50 -8.75
CA GLU A 111 1.84 -4.24 -9.49
C GLU A 111 3.24 -3.67 -9.22
N TRP A 112 3.75 -3.80 -7.99
CA TRP A 112 5.13 -3.42 -7.68
C TRP A 112 6.13 -4.27 -8.45
N GLU A 113 5.97 -5.59 -8.50
CA GLU A 113 6.85 -6.49 -9.26
C GLU A 113 6.89 -6.10 -10.74
N HIS A 114 5.72 -5.92 -11.36
CA HIS A 114 5.60 -5.49 -12.75
C HIS A 114 6.33 -4.16 -13.03
N ARG A 115 6.21 -3.20 -12.10
CA ARG A 115 6.91 -1.92 -12.19
C ARG A 115 8.43 -2.07 -12.08
N GLU A 116 8.91 -2.90 -11.15
CA GLU A 116 10.35 -3.13 -11.00
C GLU A 116 10.93 -3.90 -12.20
N ASP A 117 10.20 -4.86 -12.75
CA ASP A 117 10.64 -5.60 -13.94
C ASP A 117 10.73 -4.67 -15.16
N LYS A 118 9.71 -3.82 -15.37
CA LYS A 118 9.78 -2.76 -16.39
C LYS A 118 10.98 -1.83 -16.20
N ARG A 119 11.31 -1.46 -14.96
CA ARG A 119 12.50 -0.63 -14.67
C ARG A 119 13.79 -1.39 -14.95
N ALA A 120 13.86 -2.67 -14.63
CA ALA A 120 15.00 -3.51 -14.95
C ALA A 120 15.21 -3.60 -16.47
N SER A 121 14.15 -3.88 -17.25
CA SER A 121 14.23 -3.90 -18.72
C SER A 121 14.72 -2.57 -19.30
N ARG A 122 14.23 -1.43 -18.79
CA ARG A 122 14.69 -0.10 -19.21
C ARG A 122 16.17 0.15 -18.89
N ARG A 123 16.65 -0.32 -17.74
CA ARG A 123 18.07 -0.23 -17.37
C ARG A 123 18.94 -1.08 -18.29
N HIS A 124 18.53 -2.32 -18.56
CA HIS A 124 19.25 -3.20 -19.48
C HIS A 124 19.31 -2.61 -20.91
N ALA A 125 18.20 -2.07 -21.42
CA ALA A 125 18.18 -1.40 -22.71
C ALA A 125 19.13 -0.18 -22.74
N ALA A 126 19.10 0.66 -21.71
CA ALA A 126 19.98 1.84 -21.61
C ALA A 126 21.47 1.46 -21.52
N THR A 127 21.82 0.36 -20.86
CA THR A 127 23.19 -0.16 -20.82
C THR A 127 23.64 -0.71 -22.16
N ALA A 128 22.78 -1.43 -22.87
CA ALA A 128 23.09 -1.97 -24.20
C ALA A 128 23.33 -0.86 -25.23
N THR A 129 22.51 0.20 -25.24
CA THR A 129 22.70 1.35 -26.15
C THR A 129 24.04 2.05 -25.92
N LYS A 130 24.49 2.18 -24.67
CA LYS A 130 25.78 2.81 -24.33
C LYS A 130 27.00 1.99 -24.74
N GLN A 131 26.87 0.67 -24.90
CA GLN A 131 27.97 -0.21 -25.32
C GLN A 131 28.09 -0.32 -26.86
N ALA A 132 27.04 0.06 -27.58
CA ALA A 132 27.00 0.06 -29.05
C ALA A 132 27.41 1.39 -29.68
N SER A 133 27.72 2.41 -28.87
CA SER A 133 28.25 3.72 -29.28
C SER A 133 29.72 3.83 -28.89
#